data_AF-A0A7W1DSV0-F1
#
_entry.id   AF-A0A7W1DSV0-F1
#
_cell.length_a   1.000
_cell.length_b   1.000
_cell.length_c   1.000
_cell.angle_alpha   90.00
_cell.angle_beta   90.00
_cell.angle_gamma   90.00
#
_symmetry.space_group_name_H-M   'P 1'
#
loop_
_entity.id
_entity.type
_entity.pdbx_description
1 polymer ?
#
loop_
_entity_poly.entity_id
_entity_poly.type
_entity_poly.pdbx_seq_one_letter_code
_entity_poly.pdbx_strand_id
1 'polypeptide(L)'
;GVRTADITAGVDKPIAAADLLRNHFPGVTFGLRTGVPDLDGGFSTTDGVRIGSTPFLSTAPNGSCTSGTLYIQGRRRQYAIRILGATGRVRVFAFENGARRWIQK
;
A
#
# COMPACT_ATOMS: atom_id res chain seq x y z
N GLY A 1 14.12 -3.26 -14.86
CA GLY A 1 13.61 -2.56 -13.67
C GLY A 1 14.71 -1.67 -13.11
N VAL A 2 14.34 -0.58 -12.43
CA VAL A 2 15.29 0.35 -11.79
C VAL A 2 15.70 -0.23 -10.43
N ARG A 3 16.98 -0.11 -10.05
CA ARG A 3 17.45 -0.58 -8.75
C ARG A 3 17.16 0.46 -7.67
N THR A 4 16.82 0.01 -6.46
CA THR A 4 16.70 0.88 -5.28
C THR A 4 17.94 1.75 -5.07
N ALA A 5 19.14 1.19 -5.28
CA ALA A 5 20.39 1.94 -5.16
C ALA A 5 20.49 3.11 -6.15
N ASP A 6 20.01 2.94 -7.38
CA ASP A 6 20.04 3.99 -8.41
C ASP A 6 19.03 5.12 -8.09
N ILE A 7 17.88 4.77 -7.50
CA ILE A 7 16.89 5.73 -6.99
C ILE A 7 17.48 6.52 -5.82
N THR A 8 18.06 5.83 -4.83
CA THR A 8 18.66 6.47 -3.65
C THR A 8 19.86 7.35 -4.02
N ALA A 9 20.66 6.95 -5.02
CA ALA A 9 21.78 7.73 -5.53
C ALA A 9 21.35 8.90 -6.45
N GLY A 10 20.06 9.01 -6.79
CA GLY A 10 19.55 10.05 -7.70
C GLY A 10 19.97 9.88 -9.16
N VAL A 11 20.42 8.67 -9.54
CA VAL A 11 20.69 8.31 -10.93
C VAL A 11 19.37 8.25 -11.71
N ASP A 12 18.35 7.66 -11.10
CA ASP A 12 16.97 7.71 -11.60
C ASP A 12 16.31 9.02 -11.14
N LYS A 13 16.36 10.04 -12.01
CA LYS A 13 15.88 11.39 -11.68
C LYS A 13 14.35 11.46 -11.77
N PRO A 14 13.67 11.98 -10.72
CA PRO A 14 12.23 12.23 -10.80
C PRO A 14 11.90 13.19 -11.95
N ILE A 15 10.91 12.81 -12.77
CA ILE A 15 10.40 13.67 -13.85
C ILE A 15 9.36 14.68 -13.37
N ALA A 16 8.85 14.51 -12.15
CA ALA A 16 7.90 15.38 -11.50
C ALA A 16 8.11 15.35 -9.97
N ALA A 17 7.53 16.33 -9.27
CA ALA A 17 7.51 16.32 -7.81
C ALA A 17 6.71 15.12 -7.28
N ALA A 18 7.04 14.68 -6.06
CA ALA A 18 6.27 13.64 -5.38
C ALA A 18 4.82 14.08 -5.20
N ASP A 19 3.91 13.29 -5.75
CA ASP A 19 2.47 13.53 -5.61
C ASP A 19 1.90 12.71 -4.47
N LEU A 20 1.35 13.38 -3.48
CA LEU A 20 0.89 12.76 -2.25
C LEU A 20 -0.61 12.53 -2.35
N LEU A 21 -1.08 11.36 -1.89
CA LEU A 21 -2.50 11.01 -1.91
C LEU A 21 -3.39 12.08 -1.25
N ARG A 22 -2.89 12.73 -0.19
CA ARG A 22 -3.58 13.80 0.53
C ARG A 22 -3.79 15.09 -0.29
N ASN A 23 -3.01 15.30 -1.35
CA ASN A 23 -3.14 16.46 -2.23
C ASN A 23 -4.43 16.37 -3.05
N HIS A 24 -4.83 15.15 -3.43
CA HIS A 24 -6.06 14.87 -4.18
C HIS A 24 -7.24 14.53 -3.27
N PHE A 25 -6.96 13.91 -2.12
CA PHE A 25 -7.97 13.43 -1.19
C PHE A 25 -7.65 13.91 0.24
N PRO A 26 -8.10 15.12 0.64
CA PRO A 26 -7.79 15.68 1.95
C PRO A 26 -8.17 14.75 3.11
N GLY A 27 -7.20 14.47 3.98
CA GLY A 27 -7.37 13.56 5.12
C GLY A 27 -7.28 12.06 4.78
N VAL A 28 -6.76 11.72 3.59
CA VAL A 28 -6.43 10.36 3.19
C VAL A 28 -4.91 10.22 3.06
N THR A 29 -4.36 9.15 3.64
CA THR A 29 -2.93 8.83 3.58
C THR A 29 -2.71 7.33 3.53
N PHE A 30 -1.49 6.91 3.18
CA PHE A 30 -1.07 5.53 3.44
C PHE A 30 -0.84 5.38 4.93
N GLY A 31 -1.52 4.42 5.53
CA GLY A 31 -1.42 4.13 6.95
C GLY A 31 -2.41 3.08 7.40
N LEU A 32 -2.06 2.41 8.49
CA LEU A 32 -2.96 1.56 9.26
C LEU A 32 -3.25 2.22 10.60
N ARG A 33 -4.53 2.45 10.90
CA ARG A 33 -4.95 3.01 12.20
C ARG A 33 -4.52 2.13 13.36
N THR A 34 -4.05 2.77 14.43
CA THR A 34 -3.75 2.10 15.70
C THR A 34 -4.95 1.30 16.21
N GLY A 35 -4.71 0.06 16.63
CA GLY A 35 -5.74 -0.85 17.13
C GLY A 35 -6.61 -1.53 16.05
N VAL A 36 -6.39 -1.23 14.76
CA VAL A 36 -6.94 -2.01 13.65
C VAL A 36 -5.92 -3.09 13.27
N PRO A 37 -6.30 -4.38 13.26
CA PRO A 37 -5.40 -5.42 12.79
C PRO A 37 -5.13 -5.24 11.30
N ASP A 38 -3.94 -5.61 10.86
CA ASP A 38 -3.65 -5.74 9.44
C ASP A 38 -4.47 -6.88 8.81
N LEU A 39 -4.39 -7.04 7.50
CA LEU A 39 -5.23 -8.00 6.77
C LEU A 39 -4.89 -9.47 7.12
N ASP A 40 -3.73 -9.72 7.72
CA ASP A 40 -3.29 -11.04 8.20
C ASP A 40 -3.52 -11.21 9.73
N GLY A 41 -4.12 -10.21 10.39
CA GLY A 41 -4.48 -10.24 11.81
C GLY A 41 -3.42 -9.64 12.76
N GLY A 42 -2.30 -9.12 12.24
CA GLY A 42 -1.21 -8.56 13.03
C GLY A 42 -1.43 -7.12 13.48
N PHE A 43 -0.66 -6.67 14.49
CA PHE A 43 -0.70 -5.30 15.02
C PHE A 43 0.67 -4.61 15.03
N SER A 44 1.61 -5.10 14.22
CA SER A 44 3.05 -4.80 14.36
C SER A 44 3.46 -3.40 13.94
N THR A 45 2.67 -2.69 13.14
CA THR A 45 3.06 -1.38 12.61
C THR A 45 1.85 -0.58 12.10
N THR A 46 1.96 0.74 12.08
CA THR A 46 1.01 1.65 11.43
C THR A 46 1.42 2.00 9.99
N ASP A 47 2.55 1.46 9.52
CA ASP A 47 3.02 1.66 8.15
C ASP A 47 2.00 1.11 7.14
N GLY A 48 1.62 1.98 6.21
CA GLY A 48 0.64 1.71 5.18
C GLY A 48 1.19 1.12 3.90
N VAL A 49 2.51 1.14 3.68
CA VAL A 49 3.11 0.60 2.44
C VAL A 49 3.90 -0.66 2.76
N ARG A 50 3.23 -1.82 2.68
CA ARG A 50 3.84 -3.11 3.01
C ARG A 50 3.99 -3.98 1.77
N ILE A 51 4.96 -3.62 0.93
CA ILE A 51 5.24 -4.30 -0.34
C ILE A 51 6.62 -4.96 -0.23
N GLY A 52 6.73 -6.25 -0.54
CA GLY A 52 7.99 -7.00 -0.48
C GLY A 52 8.87 -6.66 0.74
N SER A 53 10.15 -6.40 0.49
CA SER A 53 11.12 -5.89 1.48
C SER A 53 11.43 -4.40 1.33
N THR A 54 10.75 -3.70 0.41
CA THR A 54 11.03 -2.30 0.04
C THR A 54 9.74 -1.55 -0.25
N PRO A 55 9.67 -0.21 -0.08
CA PRO A 55 8.44 0.54 -0.38
C PRO A 55 8.11 0.65 -1.89
N PHE A 56 8.84 -0.06 -2.76
CA PHE A 56 8.65 -0.04 -4.22
C PHE A 56 7.86 -1.26 -4.71
N LEU A 57 6.93 -0.99 -5.63
CA LEU A 57 6.29 -2.02 -6.44
C LEU A 57 6.93 -2.01 -7.83
N SER A 58 7.38 -3.17 -8.29
CA SER A 58 7.85 -3.37 -9.66
C SER A 58 6.93 -4.34 -10.36
N THR A 59 6.69 -4.12 -11.66
CA THR A 59 5.92 -5.01 -12.53
C THR A 59 6.84 -5.59 -13.61
N ALA A 60 6.52 -6.78 -14.08
CA ALA A 60 7.17 -7.44 -15.21
C ALA A 60 6.22 -7.48 -16.42
N PRO A 61 6.75 -7.60 -17.65
CA PRO A 61 5.92 -7.63 -18.87
C PRO A 61 4.87 -8.76 -18.90
N ASN A 62 5.10 -9.83 -18.15
CA ASN A 62 4.17 -10.96 -18.03
C ASN A 62 3.02 -10.72 -17.03
N GLY A 63 2.90 -9.51 -16.47
CA GLY A 63 1.87 -9.14 -15.50
C GLY A 63 2.17 -9.50 -14.04
N SER A 64 3.29 -10.18 -13.76
CA SER A 64 3.74 -10.38 -12.38
C SER A 64 4.28 -9.07 -11.77
N CYS A 65 4.27 -8.97 -10.45
CA CYS A 65 4.73 -7.80 -9.71
C CYS A 65 5.15 -8.14 -8.27
N THR A 66 5.69 -7.15 -7.56
CA THR A 66 5.93 -7.28 -6.12
C THR A 66 4.61 -7.47 -5.37
N SER A 67 4.47 -8.59 -4.65
CA SER A 67 3.33 -8.82 -3.75
C SER A 67 3.35 -7.82 -2.58
N GLY A 68 2.17 -7.50 -2.06
CA GLY A 68 2.08 -6.67 -0.87
C GLY A 68 0.67 -6.25 -0.49
N THR A 69 0.59 -5.46 0.57
CA THR A 69 -0.65 -4.79 0.99
C THR A 69 -0.40 -3.31 1.18
N LEU A 70 -1.25 -2.48 0.57
CA LEU A 70 -1.33 -1.06 0.84
C LEU A 70 -2.50 -0.78 1.78
N TYR A 71 -2.25 -0.17 2.93
CA TYR A 71 -3.28 0.30 3.83
C TYR A 71 -3.52 1.78 3.60
N ILE A 72 -4.80 2.14 3.42
CA ILE A 72 -5.23 3.52 3.21
C ILE A 72 -6.09 3.94 4.39
N GLN A 73 -5.61 4.95 5.11
CA GLN A 73 -6.30 5.55 6.23
C GLN A 73 -6.98 6.84 5.76
N GLY A 74 -8.32 6.86 5.81
CA GLY A 74 -9.11 8.08 5.70
C GLY A 74 -9.53 8.60 7.08
N ARG A 75 -10.40 9.62 7.12
CA ARG A 75 -10.97 10.17 8.38
C ARG A 75 -11.97 9.26 9.09
N ARG A 76 -12.77 8.48 8.34
CA ARG A 76 -13.80 7.58 8.90
C ARG A 76 -13.66 6.12 8.48
N ARG A 77 -12.88 5.85 7.44
CA ARG A 77 -12.73 4.51 6.86
C ARG A 77 -11.26 4.11 6.81
N GLN A 78 -11.05 2.81 6.91
CA GLN A 78 -9.76 2.17 6.71
C GLN A 78 -9.93 1.14 5.59
N TYR A 79 -9.03 1.20 4.61
CA TYR A 79 -8.98 0.25 3.50
C TYR A 79 -7.65 -0.50 3.50
N ALA A 80 -7.67 -1.69 2.91
CA ALA A 80 -6.50 -2.49 2.57
C ALA A 80 -6.61 -2.93 1.12
N ILE A 81 -5.52 -2.83 0.38
CA ILE A 81 -5.41 -3.22 -1.03
C ILE A 81 -4.37 -4.32 -1.10
N ARG A 82 -4.81 -5.57 -1.26
CA ARG A 82 -3.92 -6.73 -1.40
C ARG A 82 -3.56 -6.92 -2.87
N ILE A 83 -2.27 -7.05 -3.15
CA ILE A 83 -1.71 -7.25 -4.48
C ILE A 83 -1.12 -8.66 -4.54
N LEU A 84 -1.62 -9.49 -5.45
CA LEU A 84 -1.09 -10.83 -5.72
C LEU A 84 0.04 -10.72 -6.74
N GLY A 85 1.29 -10.88 -6.30
CA GLY A 85 2.46 -10.69 -7.14
C GLY A 85 2.52 -11.58 -8.38
N ALA A 86 2.02 -12.82 -8.31
CA ALA A 86 2.05 -13.72 -9.48
C ALA A 86 1.29 -13.19 -10.71
N THR A 87 0.28 -12.32 -10.51
CA THR A 87 -0.63 -11.89 -11.58
C THR A 87 -0.95 -10.39 -11.59
N GLY A 88 -0.49 -9.64 -10.60
CA GLY A 88 -0.86 -8.24 -10.41
C GLY A 88 -2.31 -8.01 -9.98
N ARG A 89 -3.09 -9.07 -9.74
CA ARG A 89 -4.49 -8.96 -9.31
C ARG A 89 -4.57 -8.25 -7.97
N VAL A 90 -5.52 -7.31 -7.90
CA VAL A 90 -5.77 -6.49 -6.73
C VAL A 90 -7.11 -6.86 -6.10
N ARG A 91 -7.16 -6.94 -4.78
CA ARG A 91 -8.39 -7.05 -3.99
C ARG A 91 -8.45 -5.91 -2.99
N VAL A 92 -9.62 -5.30 -2.87
CA VAL A 92 -9.86 -4.19 -1.94
C VAL A 92 -10.69 -4.69 -0.77
N PHE A 93 -10.30 -4.28 0.43
CA PHE A 93 -11.00 -4.58 1.67
C PHE A 93 -11.30 -3.29 2.42
N ALA A 94 -12.46 -3.21 3.05
CA ALA A 94 -12.79 -2.16 4.01
C ALA A 94 -12.87 -2.75 5.41
N PHE A 95 -12.31 -2.06 6.39
CA PHE A 95 -12.45 -2.46 7.79
C PHE A 95 -13.80 -2.02 8.35
N GLU A 96 -14.57 -2.95 8.88
CA GLU A 96 -15.80 -2.68 9.61
C GLU A 96 -15.49 -2.58 11.11
N ASN A 97 -15.60 -1.36 11.66
CA ASN A 97 -15.27 -1.11 13.07
C ASN A 97 -16.16 -1.90 14.04
N GLY A 98 -17.46 -2.03 13.74
CA GLY A 98 -18.42 -2.70 14.64
C GLY A 98 -18.10 -4.19 14.80
N ALA A 99 -17.83 -4.89 13.71
CA ALA A 99 -17.50 -6.31 13.70
C ALA A 99 -15.98 -6.58 13.82
N ARG A 100 -15.16 -5.53 13.91
CA ARG A 100 -13.68 -5.57 13.92
C ARG A 100 -13.07 -6.50 12.87
N ARG A 101 -13.59 -6.47 11.64
CA ARG A 101 -13.16 -7.37 10.56
C ARG A 101 -13.00 -6.66 9.23
N TRP A 102 -12.16 -7.24 8.38
CA TRP A 102 -11.99 -6.81 7.00
C TRP A 102 -13.04 -7.46 6.10
N ILE A 103 -13.73 -6.65 5.30
CA ILE A 103 -14.70 -7.09 4.32
C ILE A 103 -14.19 -6.78 2.93
N GLN A 104 -14.06 -7.80 2.09
CA GLN A 104 -13.73 -7.61 0.67
C GLN A 104 -14.87 -6.83 -0.01
N LYS A 105 -14.51 -5.84 -0.81
CA LYS A 105 -15.43 -5.01 -1.59
C LYS A 105 -15.45 -5.42 -3.06
#